data_AF-A0A514E983-F1
#
_entry.id   AF-A0A514E983-F1
#
_cell.length_a   1.000
_cell.length_b   1.000
_cell.length_c   1.000
_cell.angle_alpha   90.00
_cell.angle_beta   90.00
_cell.angle_gamma   90.00
#
_symmetry.space_group_name_H-M   'P 1'
#
loop_
_entity.id
_entity.type
_entity.pdbx_description
1 polymer ?
#
loop_
_entity_poly.entity_id
_entity_poly.type
_entity_poly.pdbx_seq_one_letter_code
_entity_poly.pdbx_strand_id
1 'polypeptide(L)'
;MTTKDVEKYFALLGCLSTDEGVEAMFKELGVKRRPILAKPPKSPYEAILRISSQGILLSFTEQNYWQKLPPRLHGKSDNLVFANIAITSGIPDVMRRYDGLMPFGLDWSDTREAARAKMEAAGYGGSLHAYKRDSYWLPYFNARLTYMPGDLAKPEIPGLFDISVGILSPPAPILERVSHYPTVDVIRSLFGASANEERFREAFRDFEPDDLVRAVEREAVDRKREYGFELYFDPRRPAPDGTPGFVGIDMVRDRLSDYQCWRGDLPFGLSFDDSPSVLIERVGVQPDHWEENITWGVARWYLPDFLLWINFDILDNRIESVSILATGYRDDLLGS
;
A
#
# COMPACT_ATOMS: atom_id res chain seq x y z
N MET A 1 -40.03 7.94 -4.41
CA MET A 1 -38.58 8.26 -4.36
C MET A 1 -37.86 6.93 -4.42
N THR A 2 -37.02 6.70 -5.43
CA THR A 2 -36.16 5.52 -5.48
C THR A 2 -35.10 5.68 -4.39
N THR A 3 -35.01 4.74 -3.45
CA THR A 3 -33.95 4.75 -2.44
C THR A 3 -32.61 4.70 -3.17
N LYS A 4 -31.72 5.67 -2.90
CA LYS A 4 -30.36 5.63 -3.44
C LYS A 4 -29.63 4.48 -2.76
N ASP A 5 -29.07 3.59 -3.56
CA ASP A 5 -28.26 2.47 -3.11
C ASP A 5 -26.97 2.50 -3.91
N VAL A 6 -25.84 2.64 -3.21
CA VAL A 6 -24.51 2.68 -3.85
C VAL A 6 -23.91 1.31 -4.06
N GLU A 7 -24.37 0.27 -3.36
CA GLU A 7 -23.82 -1.08 -3.48
C GLU A 7 -24.01 -1.66 -4.89
N LYS A 8 -25.11 -1.32 -5.55
CA LYS A 8 -25.34 -1.74 -6.93
C LYS A 8 -24.26 -1.26 -7.91
N TYR A 9 -23.51 -0.21 -7.56
CA TYR A 9 -22.42 0.31 -8.38
C TYR A 9 -21.09 -0.41 -8.12
N PHE A 10 -20.98 -1.24 -7.07
CA PHE A 10 -19.76 -2.01 -6.80
C PHE A 10 -19.45 -2.98 -7.93
N ALA A 11 -20.47 -3.51 -8.61
CA ALA A 11 -20.29 -4.37 -9.79
C ALA A 11 -19.68 -3.64 -11.00
N LEU A 12 -19.65 -2.31 -11.00
CA LEU A 12 -19.03 -1.50 -12.07
C LEU A 12 -17.57 -1.17 -11.80
N LEU A 13 -17.07 -1.44 -10.58
CA LEU A 13 -15.68 -1.22 -10.21
C LEU A 13 -14.77 -2.05 -11.14
N GLY A 14 -13.77 -1.39 -11.73
CA GLY A 14 -12.87 -1.99 -12.73
C GLY A 14 -13.34 -1.82 -14.18
N CYS A 15 -14.59 -1.40 -14.43
CA CYS A 15 -15.06 -1.09 -15.78
C CYS A 15 -14.47 0.23 -16.30
N LEU A 16 -14.45 0.40 -17.62
CA LEU A 16 -14.07 1.68 -18.23
C LEU A 16 -15.11 2.76 -17.95
N SER A 17 -14.69 4.02 -17.90
CA SER A 17 -15.57 5.17 -17.71
C SER A 17 -16.59 5.36 -18.84
N THR A 18 -16.33 4.72 -19.99
CA THR A 18 -17.18 4.70 -21.18
C THR A 18 -18.07 3.46 -21.27
N ASP A 19 -17.97 2.54 -20.31
CA ASP A 19 -18.84 1.37 -20.23
C ASP A 19 -20.31 1.79 -20.07
N GLU A 20 -21.23 1.05 -20.70
CA GLU A 20 -22.66 1.38 -20.69
C GLU A 20 -23.25 1.42 -19.27
N GLY A 21 -22.78 0.54 -18.38
CA GLY A 21 -23.21 0.51 -16.98
C GLY A 21 -22.71 1.73 -16.20
N VAL A 22 -21.46 2.16 -16.44
CA VAL A 22 -20.89 3.37 -15.83
C VAL A 22 -21.59 4.63 -16.35
N GLU A 23 -21.91 4.68 -17.65
CA GLU A 23 -22.69 5.76 -18.26
C GLU A 23 -24.13 5.82 -17.72
N ALA A 24 -24.75 4.67 -17.48
CA ALA A 24 -26.06 4.58 -16.82
C ALA A 24 -26.00 5.10 -15.39
N MET A 25 -24.97 4.72 -14.62
CA MET A 25 -24.72 5.26 -13.28
C MET A 25 -24.59 6.80 -13.31
N PHE A 26 -23.83 7.37 -14.26
CA PHE A 26 -23.72 8.83 -14.38
C PHE A 26 -25.06 9.50 -14.64
N LYS A 27 -25.89 8.93 -15.52
CA LYS A 27 -27.23 9.45 -15.81
C LYS A 27 -28.11 9.42 -14.57
N GLU A 28 -28.11 8.31 -13.83
CA GLU A 28 -28.90 8.15 -12.62
C GLU A 28 -28.47 9.14 -11.52
N LEU A 29 -27.16 9.33 -11.34
CA LEU A 29 -26.60 10.27 -10.37
C LEU A 29 -26.66 11.74 -10.84
N GLY A 30 -27.20 12.02 -12.03
CA GLY A 30 -27.30 13.38 -12.59
C GLY A 30 -25.94 14.00 -12.95
N VAL A 31 -24.93 13.17 -13.20
CA VAL A 31 -23.55 13.58 -13.49
C VAL A 31 -23.41 13.90 -14.99
N LYS A 32 -23.33 15.19 -15.30
CA LYS A 32 -23.17 15.67 -16.70
C LYS A 32 -21.73 15.66 -17.19
N ARG A 33 -20.77 15.94 -16.31
CA ARG A 33 -19.34 15.91 -16.65
C ARG A 33 -18.83 14.47 -16.71
N ARG A 34 -17.84 14.20 -17.56
CA ARG A 34 -17.13 12.92 -17.60
C ARG A 34 -15.78 13.04 -16.90
N PRO A 35 -15.23 11.94 -16.36
CA PRO A 35 -13.92 11.99 -15.72
C PRO A 35 -12.86 12.30 -16.79
N ILE A 36 -11.96 13.23 -16.49
CA ILE A 36 -10.87 13.65 -17.38
C ILE A 36 -9.65 13.91 -16.50
N LEU A 37 -8.48 13.45 -16.93
CA LEU A 37 -7.22 13.73 -16.25
C LEU A 37 -6.85 15.20 -16.33
N ALA A 38 -6.10 15.68 -15.35
CA ALA A 38 -5.42 16.96 -15.46
C ALA A 38 -4.52 17.01 -16.71
N LYS A 39 -4.32 18.23 -17.25
CA LYS A 39 -3.41 18.49 -18.36
C LYS A 39 -2.31 19.45 -17.88
N PRO A 40 -1.04 19.03 -17.81
CA PRO A 40 -0.54 17.67 -18.10
C PRO A 40 -1.01 16.64 -17.05
N PRO A 41 -1.13 15.34 -17.42
CA PRO A 41 -1.41 14.27 -16.46
C PRO A 41 -0.34 14.21 -15.37
N LYS A 42 -0.76 13.97 -14.13
CA LYS A 42 0.14 13.86 -12.96
C LYS A 42 -0.19 12.60 -12.19
N SER A 43 0.85 11.88 -11.75
CA SER A 43 0.72 10.77 -10.80
C SER A 43 -0.05 11.22 -9.56
N PRO A 44 -1.04 10.43 -9.06
CA PRO A 44 -1.34 9.03 -9.39
C PRO A 44 -2.24 8.81 -10.62
N TYR A 45 -2.35 9.77 -11.55
CA TYR A 45 -3.13 9.68 -12.79
C TYR A 45 -4.61 9.42 -12.54
N GLU A 46 -5.17 10.13 -11.57
CA GLU A 46 -6.57 10.00 -11.16
C GLU A 46 -7.43 11.18 -11.62
N ALA A 47 -8.69 10.87 -11.91
CA ALA A 47 -9.76 11.84 -12.12
C ALA A 47 -10.86 11.62 -11.07
N ILE A 48 -11.21 12.69 -10.36
CA ILE A 48 -12.19 12.63 -9.26
C ILE A 48 -13.45 13.39 -9.67
N LEU A 49 -14.60 12.71 -9.58
CA LEU A 49 -15.92 13.31 -9.72
C LEU A 49 -16.61 13.38 -8.36
N ARG A 50 -16.63 14.59 -7.80
CA ARG A 50 -17.41 14.90 -6.61
C ARG A 50 -18.85 15.23 -6.97
N ILE A 51 -19.81 14.61 -6.28
CA ILE A 51 -21.25 14.86 -6.38
C ILE A 51 -21.71 15.42 -5.02
N SER A 52 -21.27 16.66 -4.72
CA SER A 52 -21.42 17.26 -3.39
C SER A 52 -22.86 17.31 -2.87
N SER A 53 -23.86 17.44 -3.75
CA SER A 53 -25.28 17.45 -3.35
C SER A 53 -25.79 16.10 -2.85
N GLN A 54 -25.07 15.01 -3.12
CA GLN A 54 -25.45 13.65 -2.74
C GLN A 54 -24.47 13.01 -1.77
N GLY A 55 -23.37 13.67 -1.40
CA GLY A 55 -22.35 13.08 -0.53
C GLY A 55 -21.58 11.92 -1.15
N ILE A 56 -21.48 11.87 -2.49
CA ILE A 56 -20.79 10.81 -3.24
C ILE A 56 -19.52 11.35 -3.90
N LEU A 57 -18.46 10.55 -3.88
CA LEU A 57 -17.22 10.75 -4.62
C LEU A 57 -16.93 9.52 -5.48
N LEU A 58 -16.66 9.74 -6.76
CA LEU A 58 -16.25 8.70 -7.71
C LEU A 58 -14.82 8.98 -8.15
N SER A 59 -13.94 8.00 -8.05
CA SER A 59 -12.56 8.10 -8.53
C SER A 59 -12.35 7.19 -9.72
N PHE A 60 -11.58 7.70 -10.68
CA PHE A 60 -11.19 6.98 -11.88
C PHE A 60 -9.68 7.05 -12.02
N THR A 61 -9.05 5.94 -12.44
CA THR A 61 -7.60 5.86 -12.64
C THR A 61 -7.29 5.61 -14.11
N GLU A 62 -6.16 6.10 -14.60
CA GLU A 62 -5.75 5.89 -15.99
C GLU A 62 -5.41 4.42 -16.26
N GLN A 63 -5.85 3.90 -17.41
CA GLN A 63 -5.77 2.47 -17.69
C GLN A 63 -4.34 1.91 -17.71
N ASN A 64 -3.38 2.61 -18.33
CA ASN A 64 -2.01 2.10 -18.42
C ASN A 64 -1.34 2.05 -17.04
N TYR A 65 -1.59 3.08 -16.22
CA TYR A 65 -1.17 3.10 -14.82
C TYR A 65 -1.79 1.94 -14.04
N TRP A 66 -3.11 1.75 -14.14
CA TRP A 66 -3.83 0.66 -13.48
C TRP A 66 -3.32 -0.74 -13.86
N GLN A 67 -3.08 -0.97 -15.15
CA GLN A 67 -2.58 -2.24 -15.69
C GLN A 67 -1.08 -2.45 -15.43
N LYS A 68 -0.42 -1.52 -14.73
CA LYS A 68 1.03 -1.54 -14.45
C LYS A 68 1.86 -1.67 -15.73
N LEU A 69 1.43 -1.00 -16.82
CA LEU A 69 2.25 -0.90 -18.02
C LEU A 69 3.51 -0.07 -17.74
N PRO A 70 4.55 -0.12 -18.60
CA PRO A 70 5.78 0.63 -18.39
C PRO A 70 5.53 2.14 -18.15
N PRO A 71 6.25 2.80 -17.20
CA PRO A 71 6.01 4.20 -16.81
C PRO A 71 5.94 5.22 -17.95
N ARG A 72 6.69 4.98 -19.04
CA ARG A 72 6.66 5.82 -20.24
C ARG A 72 5.28 5.88 -20.94
N LEU A 73 4.34 5.00 -20.56
CA LEU A 73 2.98 4.92 -21.08
C LEU A 73 1.93 5.48 -20.10
N HIS A 74 2.29 5.77 -18.86
CA HIS A 74 1.35 6.28 -17.85
C HIS A 74 0.82 7.66 -18.24
N GLY A 75 -0.47 7.88 -17.99
CA GLY A 75 -1.15 9.13 -18.33
C GLY A 75 -1.36 9.34 -19.83
N LYS A 76 -1.11 8.32 -20.67
CA LYS A 76 -1.27 8.41 -22.14
C LYS A 76 -2.47 7.65 -22.69
N SER A 77 -3.20 6.88 -21.89
CA SER A 77 -4.48 6.31 -22.31
C SER A 77 -5.59 7.37 -22.21
N ASP A 78 -6.49 7.33 -23.19
CA ASP A 78 -7.76 8.06 -23.13
C ASP A 78 -8.81 7.31 -22.29
N ASN A 79 -8.52 6.07 -21.87
CA ASN A 79 -9.40 5.25 -21.07
C ASN A 79 -9.12 5.43 -19.58
N LEU A 80 -10.19 5.65 -18.82
CA LEU A 80 -10.16 5.68 -17.36
C LEU A 80 -10.95 4.51 -16.79
N VAL A 81 -10.41 3.85 -15.78
CA VAL A 81 -11.02 2.74 -15.06
C VAL A 81 -11.75 3.30 -13.84
N PHE A 82 -13.02 2.91 -13.64
CA PHE A 82 -13.77 3.27 -12.44
C PHE A 82 -13.18 2.55 -11.22
N ALA A 83 -12.51 3.31 -10.35
CA ALA A 83 -11.60 2.77 -9.37
C ALA A 83 -12.17 2.73 -7.95
N ASN A 84 -12.99 3.73 -7.59
CA ASN A 84 -13.49 3.84 -6.22
C ASN A 84 -14.79 4.63 -6.17
N ILE A 85 -15.68 4.22 -5.27
CA ILE A 85 -16.83 5.00 -4.82
C ILE A 85 -16.70 5.27 -3.33
N ALA A 86 -16.95 6.50 -2.91
CA ALA A 86 -17.00 6.86 -1.50
C ALA A 86 -18.27 7.64 -1.17
N ILE A 87 -18.79 7.42 0.03
CA ILE A 87 -19.89 8.16 0.63
C ILE A 87 -19.45 8.77 1.96
N THR A 88 -20.03 9.90 2.35
CA THR A 88 -19.65 10.63 3.57
C THR A 88 -20.84 11.02 4.43
N SER A 89 -20.62 11.09 5.74
CA SER A 89 -21.54 11.69 6.72
C SER A 89 -21.70 13.21 6.54
N GLY A 90 -20.89 13.83 5.69
CA GLY A 90 -20.96 15.23 5.29
C GLY A 90 -19.69 15.99 5.64
N ILE A 91 -19.35 16.97 4.81
CA ILE A 91 -18.22 17.88 5.03
C ILE A 91 -18.79 19.30 4.99
N PRO A 92 -18.72 20.07 6.09
CA PRO A 92 -19.24 21.45 6.14
C PRO A 92 -18.81 22.26 4.93
N ASP A 93 -19.76 22.91 4.26
CA ASP A 93 -19.58 23.73 3.06
C ASP A 93 -18.99 23.03 1.80
N VAL A 94 -18.67 21.73 1.87
CA VAL A 94 -18.02 20.99 0.77
C VAL A 94 -18.90 19.87 0.22
N MET A 95 -19.52 19.06 1.08
CA MET A 95 -20.36 17.90 0.70
C MET A 95 -21.52 17.70 1.67
N ARG A 96 -22.72 17.46 1.14
CA ARG A 96 -23.85 17.00 1.94
C ARG A 96 -23.60 15.58 2.43
N ARG A 97 -24.26 15.22 3.52
CA ARG A 97 -24.38 13.84 3.98
C ARG A 97 -25.03 12.97 2.90
N TYR A 98 -24.50 11.78 2.68
CA TYR A 98 -25.17 10.78 1.87
C TYR A 98 -26.42 10.26 2.61
N ASP A 99 -27.56 10.32 1.93
CA ASP A 99 -28.91 10.07 2.47
C ASP A 99 -29.54 8.77 1.95
N GLY A 100 -28.77 7.94 1.24
CA GLY A 100 -29.21 6.65 0.73
C GLY A 100 -28.97 5.48 1.70
N LEU A 101 -29.19 4.27 1.20
CA LEU A 101 -28.86 3.03 1.88
C LEU A 101 -27.33 2.89 1.98
N MET A 102 -26.84 2.75 3.20
CA MET A 102 -25.42 2.55 3.45
C MET A 102 -25.01 1.10 3.18
N PRO A 103 -23.79 0.87 2.67
CA PRO A 103 -23.32 -0.47 2.36
C PRO A 103 -23.10 -1.29 3.64
N PHE A 104 -23.17 -2.62 3.50
CA PHE A 104 -22.91 -3.61 4.55
C PHE A 104 -23.83 -3.48 5.78
N GLY A 105 -24.99 -2.83 5.63
CA GLY A 105 -25.92 -2.56 6.73
C GLY A 105 -25.39 -1.56 7.77
N LEU A 106 -24.35 -0.80 7.42
CA LEU A 106 -23.76 0.22 8.28
C LEU A 106 -24.70 1.41 8.47
N ASP A 107 -24.46 2.20 9.51
CA ASP A 107 -25.14 3.47 9.77
C ASP A 107 -24.12 4.53 10.21
N TRP A 108 -24.36 5.80 9.87
CA TRP A 108 -23.47 6.90 10.25
C TRP A 108 -23.27 7.05 11.77
N SER A 109 -24.19 6.54 12.58
CA SER A 109 -24.11 6.51 14.04
C SER A 109 -23.35 5.30 14.61
N ASP A 110 -22.94 4.34 13.78
CA ASP A 110 -22.20 3.17 14.25
C ASP A 110 -20.88 3.60 14.89
N THR A 111 -20.62 3.08 16.09
CA THR A 111 -19.27 3.09 16.66
C THR A 111 -18.38 2.13 15.88
N ARG A 112 -17.07 2.20 16.11
CA ARG A 112 -16.12 1.26 15.53
C ARG A 112 -16.44 -0.18 15.86
N GLU A 113 -16.82 -0.47 17.10
CA GLU A 113 -17.22 -1.80 17.55
C GLU A 113 -18.50 -2.26 16.84
N ALA A 114 -19.49 -1.39 16.70
CA ALA A 114 -20.74 -1.70 16.01
C ALA A 114 -20.52 -1.97 14.51
N ALA A 115 -19.71 -1.13 13.84
CA ALA A 115 -19.35 -1.31 12.44
C ALA A 115 -18.62 -2.63 12.22
N ARG A 116 -17.64 -2.96 13.07
CA ARG A 116 -16.93 -4.26 13.04
C ARG A 116 -17.87 -5.44 13.25
N ALA A 117 -18.79 -5.36 14.21
CA ALA A 117 -19.76 -6.42 14.45
C ALA A 117 -20.67 -6.67 13.24
N LYS A 118 -21.06 -5.61 12.52
CA LYS A 118 -21.83 -5.72 11.27
C LYS A 118 -21.02 -6.33 10.13
N MET A 119 -19.76 -5.91 9.98
CA MET A 119 -18.84 -6.49 8.99
C MET A 119 -18.56 -7.97 9.27
N GLU A 120 -18.38 -8.34 10.54
CA GLU A 120 -18.26 -9.73 10.99
C GLU A 120 -19.52 -10.54 10.66
N ALA A 121 -20.71 -10.02 10.98
CA ALA A 121 -21.99 -10.67 10.68
C ALA A 121 -22.22 -10.84 9.17
N ALA A 122 -21.62 -9.98 8.34
CA ALA A 122 -21.61 -10.09 6.89
C ALA A 122 -20.56 -11.07 6.34
N GLY A 123 -19.76 -11.71 7.21
CA GLY A 123 -18.73 -12.69 6.85
C GLY A 123 -17.36 -12.10 6.53
N TYR A 124 -17.13 -10.83 6.86
CA TYR A 124 -15.90 -10.11 6.50
C TYR A 124 -14.91 -9.91 7.66
N GLY A 125 -15.17 -10.55 8.81
CA GLY A 125 -14.33 -10.47 10.01
C GLY A 125 -12.86 -10.81 9.79
N GLY A 126 -12.61 -11.94 9.10
CA GLY A 126 -11.26 -12.42 8.78
C GLY A 126 -10.50 -11.59 7.75
N SER A 127 -11.14 -10.56 7.17
CA SER A 127 -10.55 -9.66 6.19
C SER A 127 -10.15 -8.30 6.79
N LEU A 128 -10.27 -8.13 8.11
CA LEU A 128 -9.99 -6.85 8.78
C LEU A 128 -8.48 -6.59 8.91
N HIS A 129 -8.05 -5.46 8.37
CA HIS A 129 -6.77 -4.82 8.62
C HIS A 129 -7.03 -3.56 9.45
N ALA A 130 -6.80 -3.65 10.76
CA ALA A 130 -7.16 -2.61 11.72
C ALA A 130 -6.03 -1.61 11.95
N TYR A 131 -6.33 -0.30 11.96
CA TYR A 131 -5.42 0.72 12.50
C TYR A 131 -6.13 2.00 12.95
N LYS A 132 -5.85 3.18 12.39
CA LYS A 132 -6.59 4.44 12.62
C LYS A 132 -7.92 4.53 11.87
N ARG A 133 -8.08 3.64 10.89
CA ARG A 133 -9.31 3.33 10.18
C ARG A 133 -9.42 1.82 10.11
N ASP A 134 -10.56 1.29 9.69
CA ASP A 134 -10.65 -0.12 9.34
C ASP A 134 -10.61 -0.28 7.83
N SER A 135 -9.77 -1.20 7.36
CA SER A 135 -9.72 -1.62 5.97
C SER A 135 -10.08 -3.09 5.89
N TYR A 136 -11.03 -3.44 5.04
CA TYR A 136 -11.47 -4.81 4.80
C TYR A 136 -11.06 -5.21 3.40
N TRP A 137 -10.21 -6.23 3.31
CA TRP A 137 -9.71 -6.74 2.04
C TRP A 137 -10.59 -7.88 1.57
N LEU A 138 -11.53 -7.55 0.70
CA LEU A 138 -12.53 -8.47 0.19
C LEU A 138 -12.03 -9.06 -1.15
N PRO A 139 -12.61 -10.17 -1.63
CA PRO A 139 -12.07 -10.88 -2.80
C PRO A 139 -11.94 -10.04 -4.08
N TYR A 140 -12.81 -9.04 -4.27
CA TYR A 140 -12.88 -8.25 -5.51
C TYR A 140 -12.62 -6.75 -5.31
N PHE A 141 -12.66 -6.26 -4.07
CA PHE A 141 -12.50 -4.85 -3.74
C PHE A 141 -12.01 -4.69 -2.30
N ASN A 142 -11.51 -3.51 -1.94
CA ASN A 142 -11.35 -3.11 -0.55
C ASN A 142 -12.54 -2.27 -0.10
N ALA A 143 -12.88 -2.35 1.18
CA ALA A 143 -13.78 -1.42 1.84
C ALA A 143 -13.03 -0.74 2.99
N ARG A 144 -13.04 0.59 3.02
CA ARG A 144 -12.39 1.37 4.10
C ARG A 144 -13.45 2.14 4.85
N LEU A 145 -13.40 2.04 6.17
CA LEU A 145 -14.28 2.74 7.11
C LEU A 145 -13.46 3.74 7.90
N THR A 146 -13.73 5.03 7.71
CA THR A 146 -13.14 6.11 8.50
C THR A 146 -14.14 6.58 9.55
N TYR A 147 -13.70 6.68 10.79
CA TYR A 147 -14.53 7.08 11.93
C TYR A 147 -14.41 8.58 12.21
N MET A 148 -15.40 9.14 12.89
CA MET A 148 -15.37 10.53 13.35
C MET A 148 -14.17 10.73 14.31
N PRO A 149 -13.44 11.86 14.24
CA PRO A 149 -13.74 13.09 13.52
C PRO A 149 -13.38 13.11 12.01
N GLY A 150 -13.10 11.96 11.38
CA GLY A 150 -12.68 11.89 9.98
C GLY A 150 -11.20 12.27 9.77
N ASP A 151 -10.49 12.52 10.87
CA ASP A 151 -9.10 12.94 10.93
C ASP A 151 -8.29 11.83 11.58
N LEU A 152 -7.42 11.18 10.80
CA LEU A 152 -6.58 10.06 11.25
C LEU A 152 -5.58 10.46 12.35
N ALA A 153 -5.35 11.76 12.57
CA ALA A 153 -4.44 12.23 13.60
C ALA A 153 -5.11 12.44 14.97
N LYS A 154 -6.43 12.25 15.09
CA LYS A 154 -7.18 12.54 16.32
C LYS A 154 -7.83 11.28 16.91
N PRO A 155 -8.06 11.26 18.24
CA PRO A 155 -8.84 10.21 18.87
C PRO A 155 -10.21 10.09 18.21
N GLU A 156 -10.61 8.85 17.92
CA GLU A 156 -11.91 8.54 17.38
C GLU A 156 -13.01 8.92 18.38
N ILE A 157 -14.12 9.43 17.86
CA ILE A 157 -15.38 9.56 18.58
C ILE A 157 -16.42 8.67 17.89
N PRO A 158 -17.49 8.26 18.61
CA PRO A 158 -18.57 7.47 18.03
C PRO A 158 -19.09 8.04 16.69
N GLY A 159 -19.20 7.18 15.68
CA GLY A 159 -19.77 7.49 14.37
C GLY A 159 -18.82 7.26 13.20
N LEU A 160 -19.41 7.00 12.03
CA LEU A 160 -18.70 6.92 10.75
C LEU A 160 -18.61 8.30 10.09
N PHE A 161 -17.47 8.58 9.45
CA PHE A 161 -17.24 9.78 8.67
C PHE A 161 -17.29 9.50 7.16
N ASP A 162 -16.59 8.46 6.71
CA ASP A 162 -16.61 8.05 5.30
C ASP A 162 -16.56 6.52 5.17
N ILE A 163 -17.18 6.04 4.10
CA ILE A 163 -17.05 4.68 3.61
C ILE A 163 -16.56 4.78 2.17
N SER A 164 -15.46 4.11 1.86
CA SER A 164 -14.97 3.98 0.49
C SER A 164 -14.83 2.52 0.09
N VAL A 165 -15.19 2.23 -1.15
CA VAL A 165 -15.09 0.90 -1.76
C VAL A 165 -14.37 1.04 -3.10
N GLY A 166 -13.24 0.34 -3.24
CA GLY A 166 -12.39 0.48 -4.41
C GLY A 166 -11.76 -0.82 -4.89
N ILE A 167 -11.34 -0.83 -6.15
CA ILE A 167 -10.64 -1.98 -6.74
C ILE A 167 -9.24 -2.14 -6.16
N LEU A 168 -8.81 -3.39 -6.04
CA LEU A 168 -7.43 -3.75 -5.71
C LEU A 168 -6.58 -3.74 -6.98
N SER A 169 -5.43 -3.05 -6.95
CA SER A 169 -4.48 -3.11 -8.07
C SER A 169 -4.18 -4.56 -8.44
N PRO A 170 -4.06 -4.89 -9.74
CA PRO A 170 -3.77 -6.25 -10.15
C PRO A 170 -2.43 -6.71 -9.56
N PRO A 171 -2.31 -7.99 -9.14
CA PRO A 171 -1.05 -8.50 -8.63
C PRO A 171 0.05 -8.43 -9.69
N ALA A 172 1.29 -8.21 -9.27
CA ALA A 172 2.43 -8.39 -10.16
C ALA A 172 2.50 -9.87 -10.61
N PRO A 173 2.89 -10.15 -11.86
CA PRO A 173 3.04 -11.51 -12.34
C PRO A 173 4.16 -12.21 -11.56
N ILE A 174 3.91 -13.47 -11.16
CA ILE A 174 4.89 -14.30 -10.47
C ILE A 174 6.06 -14.60 -11.40
N LEU A 175 7.29 -14.39 -10.90
CA LEU A 175 8.49 -14.84 -11.57
C LEU A 175 8.77 -16.31 -11.26
N GLU A 176 8.53 -17.18 -12.22
CA GLU A 176 8.77 -18.63 -12.09
C GLU A 176 10.26 -18.99 -11.96
N ARG A 177 11.16 -18.10 -12.41
CA ARG A 177 12.62 -18.33 -12.38
C ARG A 177 13.25 -18.21 -10.99
N VAL A 178 12.55 -17.61 -10.03
CA VAL A 178 13.06 -17.42 -8.67
C VAL A 178 12.44 -18.48 -7.77
N SER A 179 13.27 -19.41 -7.31
CA SER A 179 12.88 -20.52 -6.44
C SER A 179 13.48 -20.42 -5.04
N HIS A 180 14.56 -19.65 -4.90
CA HIS A 180 15.29 -19.45 -3.66
C HIS A 180 15.34 -17.99 -3.26
N TYR A 181 14.84 -17.70 -2.06
CA TYR A 181 15.01 -16.43 -1.38
C TYR A 181 15.89 -16.66 -0.16
N PRO A 182 16.91 -15.82 0.10
CA PRO A 182 17.70 -15.92 1.32
C PRO A 182 16.83 -15.63 2.53
N THR A 183 17.01 -16.39 3.61
CA THR A 183 16.31 -16.14 4.87
C THR A 183 16.86 -14.87 5.52
N VAL A 184 16.10 -14.32 6.46
CA VAL A 184 16.51 -13.16 7.27
C VAL A 184 17.87 -13.39 7.95
N ASP A 185 18.10 -14.58 8.51
CA ASP A 185 19.38 -14.88 9.17
C ASP A 185 20.55 -14.99 8.17
N VAL A 186 20.31 -15.53 6.98
CA VAL A 186 21.31 -15.53 5.90
C VAL A 186 21.65 -14.09 5.52
N ILE A 187 20.65 -13.24 5.27
CA ILE A 187 20.84 -11.82 4.94
C ILE A 187 21.68 -11.13 6.01
N ARG A 188 21.33 -11.29 7.30
CA ARG A 188 22.07 -10.69 8.42
C ARG A 188 23.51 -11.17 8.50
N SER A 189 23.77 -12.45 8.21
CA SER A 189 25.12 -13.02 8.22
C SER A 189 26.03 -12.44 7.12
N LEU A 190 25.45 -11.79 6.11
CA LEU A 190 26.18 -11.15 5.01
C LEU A 190 26.60 -9.71 5.31
N PHE A 191 26.22 -9.11 6.45
CA PHE A 191 26.66 -7.75 6.76
C PHE A 191 28.19 -7.63 6.79
N GLY A 192 28.70 -6.63 6.07
CA GLY A 192 30.13 -6.41 5.83
C GLY A 192 30.76 -7.32 4.78
N ALA A 193 30.03 -8.28 4.21
CA ALA A 193 30.53 -9.14 3.14
C ALA A 193 30.66 -8.37 1.82
N SER A 194 31.63 -8.77 1.00
CA SER A 194 31.68 -8.37 -0.40
C SER A 194 30.66 -9.15 -1.22
N ALA A 195 30.11 -8.52 -2.26
CA ALA A 195 29.27 -9.22 -3.23
C ALA A 195 30.04 -10.30 -4.03
N ASN A 196 31.37 -10.20 -4.08
CA ASN A 196 32.23 -11.20 -4.73
C ASN A 196 32.36 -12.49 -3.92
N GLU A 197 32.02 -12.46 -2.62
CA GLU A 197 32.14 -13.64 -1.76
C GLU A 197 31.16 -14.74 -2.17
N GLU A 198 31.61 -15.99 -2.12
CA GLU A 198 30.81 -17.17 -2.49
C GLU A 198 29.49 -17.23 -1.72
N ARG A 199 29.52 -16.94 -0.41
CA ARG A 199 28.31 -16.92 0.42
C ARG A 199 27.27 -15.88 -0.03
N PHE A 200 27.71 -14.73 -0.54
CA PHE A 200 26.79 -13.71 -1.05
C PHE A 200 26.19 -14.17 -2.38
N ARG A 201 27.04 -14.68 -3.28
CA ARG A 201 26.62 -15.18 -4.59
C ARG A 201 25.65 -16.36 -4.46
N GLU A 202 25.86 -17.23 -3.48
CA GLU A 202 24.99 -18.36 -3.18
C GLU A 202 23.64 -17.90 -2.61
N ALA A 203 23.65 -16.96 -1.67
CA ALA A 203 22.41 -16.39 -1.09
C ALA A 203 21.52 -15.73 -2.16
N PHE A 204 22.13 -15.13 -3.18
CA PHE A 204 21.44 -14.44 -4.27
C PHE A 204 21.52 -15.16 -5.63
N ARG A 205 21.71 -16.48 -5.63
CA ARG A 205 21.98 -17.27 -6.85
C ARG A 205 20.88 -17.17 -7.94
N ASP A 206 19.63 -16.98 -7.53
CA ASP A 206 18.48 -16.87 -8.45
C ASP A 206 18.26 -15.42 -8.96
N PHE A 207 19.07 -14.46 -8.50
CA PHE A 207 18.90 -13.03 -8.76
C PHE A 207 20.02 -12.42 -9.61
N GLU A 208 20.54 -13.20 -10.56
CA GLU A 208 21.61 -12.78 -11.48
C GLU A 208 22.83 -12.22 -10.72
N PRO A 209 23.52 -13.04 -9.89
CA PRO A 209 24.54 -12.57 -8.94
C PRO A 209 25.71 -11.83 -9.61
N ASP A 210 26.06 -12.17 -10.85
CA ASP A 210 27.08 -11.44 -11.61
C ASP A 210 26.66 -10.00 -11.93
N ASP A 211 25.37 -9.77 -12.19
CA ASP A 211 24.83 -8.42 -12.42
C ASP A 211 24.73 -7.63 -11.13
N LEU A 212 24.47 -8.29 -9.99
CA LEU A 212 24.51 -7.67 -8.67
C LEU A 212 25.93 -7.19 -8.35
N VAL A 213 26.93 -8.07 -8.52
CA VAL A 213 28.35 -7.76 -8.31
C VAL A 213 28.80 -6.56 -9.15
N ARG A 214 28.45 -6.55 -10.44
CA ARG A 214 28.77 -5.44 -11.35
C ARG A 214 28.14 -4.11 -10.92
N ALA A 215 27.05 -4.14 -10.16
CA ALA A 215 26.30 -2.95 -9.78
C ALA A 215 26.72 -2.34 -8.42
N VAL A 216 27.53 -3.04 -7.62
CA VAL A 216 27.93 -2.63 -6.25
C VAL A 216 28.58 -1.25 -6.18
N GLU A 217 29.20 -0.78 -7.27
CA GLU A 217 29.80 0.56 -7.34
C GLU A 217 28.79 1.71 -7.09
N ARG A 218 27.48 1.43 -7.09
CA ARG A 218 26.41 2.44 -7.00
C ARG A 218 25.89 2.72 -5.59
N GLU A 219 26.47 2.17 -4.53
CA GLU A 219 25.99 2.21 -3.12
C GLU A 219 24.61 1.58 -2.90
N ALA A 220 23.69 1.68 -3.87
CA ALA A 220 22.41 1.01 -3.90
C ALA A 220 22.22 0.27 -5.24
N VAL A 221 21.79 -0.98 -5.15
CA VAL A 221 21.47 -1.83 -6.30
C VAL A 221 19.96 -2.05 -6.31
N ASP A 222 19.24 -1.17 -7.01
CA ASP A 222 17.79 -1.28 -7.18
C ASP A 222 17.43 -2.45 -8.10
N ARG A 223 16.64 -3.37 -7.55
CA ARG A 223 16.04 -4.51 -8.25
C ARG A 223 14.55 -4.64 -7.89
N LYS A 224 13.89 -3.55 -7.47
CA LYS A 224 12.50 -3.60 -6.98
C LYS A 224 11.53 -3.99 -8.10
N ARG A 225 11.78 -3.51 -9.32
CA ARG A 225 10.97 -3.83 -10.52
C ARG A 225 11.13 -5.28 -10.94
N GLU A 226 12.31 -5.85 -10.78
CA GLU A 226 12.63 -7.20 -11.21
C GLU A 226 12.33 -8.22 -10.12
N TYR A 227 12.70 -7.97 -8.88
CA TYR A 227 12.75 -8.98 -7.83
C TYR A 227 12.16 -8.53 -6.48
N GLY A 228 11.69 -7.28 -6.39
CA GLY A 228 11.05 -6.78 -5.17
C GLY A 228 12.03 -6.44 -4.04
N PHE A 229 13.28 -6.14 -4.35
CA PHE A 229 14.23 -5.65 -3.35
C PHE A 229 15.22 -4.63 -3.88
N GLU A 230 15.85 -3.89 -2.97
CA GLU A 230 17.03 -3.07 -3.21
C GLU A 230 18.13 -3.47 -2.22
N LEU A 231 19.37 -3.56 -2.68
CA LEU A 231 20.52 -3.89 -1.82
C LEU A 231 21.34 -2.64 -1.56
N TYR A 232 21.87 -2.51 -0.35
CA TYR A 232 22.70 -1.40 0.07
C TYR A 232 24.13 -1.86 0.36
N PHE A 233 25.08 -1.08 -0.12
CA PHE A 233 26.52 -1.25 0.07
C PHE A 233 27.14 0.08 0.50
N ASP A 234 28.09 0.04 1.44
CA ASP A 234 28.70 1.26 1.98
C ASP A 234 30.22 1.29 1.73
N PRO A 235 30.74 2.22 0.92
CA PRO A 235 32.17 2.35 0.67
C PRO A 235 32.96 2.80 1.91
N ARG A 236 32.30 3.36 2.92
CA ARG A 236 32.91 3.72 4.21
C ARG A 236 33.11 2.50 5.11
N ARG A 237 32.50 1.36 4.76
CA ARG A 237 32.58 0.07 5.45
C ARG A 237 33.07 -0.99 4.46
N PRO A 238 34.33 -0.92 4.00
CA PRO A 238 34.82 -1.82 2.97
C PRO A 238 34.87 -3.27 3.49
N ALA A 239 34.53 -4.19 2.61
CA ALA A 239 34.72 -5.62 2.79
C ALA A 239 36.23 -5.98 2.73
N PRO A 240 36.64 -7.21 3.10
CA PRO A 240 38.05 -7.62 3.10
C PRO A 240 38.77 -7.49 1.75
N ASP A 241 38.05 -7.55 0.64
CA ASP A 241 38.59 -7.39 -0.73
C ASP A 241 38.68 -5.92 -1.18
N GLY A 242 38.32 -4.97 -0.31
CA GLY A 242 38.35 -3.53 -0.58
C GLY A 242 37.12 -2.98 -1.30
N THR A 243 36.14 -3.81 -1.67
CA THR A 243 34.87 -3.36 -2.24
C THR A 243 33.93 -2.81 -1.16
N PRO A 244 32.90 -2.00 -1.51
CA PRO A 244 31.86 -1.60 -0.58
C PRO A 244 31.21 -2.82 0.09
N GLY A 245 31.17 -2.84 1.43
CA GLY A 245 30.58 -3.94 2.18
C GLY A 245 29.05 -3.88 2.14
N PHE A 246 28.40 -5.04 2.08
CA PHE A 246 26.94 -5.15 2.14
C PHE A 246 26.42 -4.67 3.50
N VAL A 247 25.47 -3.75 3.50
CA VAL A 247 24.93 -3.13 4.73
C VAL A 247 23.43 -3.23 4.84
N GLY A 248 22.72 -3.81 3.87
CA GLY A 248 21.29 -4.00 4.04
C GLY A 248 20.52 -4.35 2.79
N ILE A 249 19.24 -4.66 3.02
CA ILE A 249 18.25 -4.93 1.98
C ILE A 249 16.95 -4.21 2.34
N ASP A 250 16.26 -3.66 1.35
CA ASP A 250 14.87 -3.19 1.45
C ASP A 250 13.98 -4.09 0.61
N MET A 251 13.05 -4.79 1.25
CA MET A 251 12.12 -5.75 0.64
C MET A 251 10.75 -5.08 0.49
N VAL A 252 10.15 -5.14 -0.70
CA VAL A 252 8.90 -4.42 -0.98
C VAL A 252 7.73 -5.36 -1.26
N ARG A 253 6.53 -4.91 -0.89
CA ARG A 253 5.28 -5.62 -1.15
C ARG A 253 4.91 -5.64 -2.63
N ASP A 254 3.96 -6.51 -2.97
CA ASP A 254 3.22 -6.42 -4.22
C ASP A 254 2.39 -5.12 -4.30
N ARG A 255 2.32 -4.53 -5.49
CA ARG A 255 1.53 -3.32 -5.82
C ARG A 255 2.02 -2.04 -5.14
N LEU A 256 3.23 -2.03 -4.59
CA LEU A 256 3.93 -0.77 -4.33
C LEU A 256 4.48 -0.26 -5.67
N SER A 257 3.81 0.73 -6.27
CA SER A 257 4.13 1.20 -7.63
C SER A 257 4.08 0.04 -8.65
N ASP A 258 5.09 -0.05 -9.52
CA ASP A 258 5.31 -1.07 -10.54
C ASP A 258 6.38 -2.08 -10.11
N TYR A 259 6.54 -2.29 -8.81
CA TYR A 259 7.50 -3.24 -8.25
C TYR A 259 6.94 -4.67 -8.21
N GLN A 260 7.88 -5.61 -8.25
CA GLN A 260 7.63 -7.00 -7.91
C GLN A 260 7.58 -7.17 -6.39
N CYS A 261 6.93 -8.23 -5.93
CA CYS A 261 6.87 -8.55 -4.52
C CYS A 261 8.12 -9.35 -4.10
N TRP A 262 8.73 -8.99 -2.99
CA TRP A 262 9.61 -9.91 -2.27
C TRP A 262 8.79 -11.08 -1.73
N ARG A 263 9.20 -12.32 -2.02
CA ARG A 263 8.45 -13.53 -1.61
C ARG A 263 9.19 -14.39 -0.59
N GLY A 264 10.38 -13.95 -0.16
CA GLY A 264 11.08 -14.57 0.95
C GLY A 264 10.46 -14.20 2.29
N ASP A 265 10.98 -14.81 3.35
CA ASP A 265 10.53 -14.52 4.71
C ASP A 265 10.87 -13.07 5.11
N LEU A 266 9.97 -12.46 5.88
CA LEU A 266 10.21 -11.18 6.55
C LEU A 266 10.62 -11.44 8.02
N PRO A 267 11.35 -10.51 8.65
CA PRO A 267 11.78 -10.65 10.04
C PRO A 267 10.58 -10.77 10.97
N PHE A 268 10.74 -11.50 12.07
CA PHE A 268 9.68 -11.71 13.10
C PHE A 268 8.40 -12.39 12.60
N GLY A 269 8.47 -13.09 11.46
CA GLY A 269 7.29 -13.74 10.86
C GLY A 269 6.25 -12.73 10.37
N LEU A 270 6.68 -11.50 10.09
CA LEU A 270 5.84 -10.47 9.50
C LEU A 270 5.34 -10.90 8.11
N SER A 271 4.22 -10.32 7.71
CA SER A 271 3.67 -10.41 6.35
C SER A 271 3.45 -9.01 5.80
N PHE A 272 3.57 -8.83 4.48
CA PHE A 272 3.16 -7.56 3.85
C PHE A 272 1.67 -7.26 4.03
N ASP A 273 0.88 -8.25 4.42
CA ASP A 273 -0.54 -8.09 4.71
C ASP A 273 -0.80 -7.79 6.20
N ASP A 274 0.22 -7.80 7.05
CA ASP A 274 0.06 -7.36 8.45
C ASP A 274 -0.28 -5.87 8.51
N SER A 275 -1.20 -5.51 9.41
CA SER A 275 -1.56 -4.12 9.68
C SER A 275 -0.59 -3.44 10.64
N PRO A 276 -0.47 -2.09 10.63
CA PRO A 276 0.40 -1.37 11.56
C PRO A 276 0.10 -1.68 13.04
N SER A 277 -1.14 -2.03 13.37
CA SER A 277 -1.57 -2.39 14.73
C SER A 277 -0.90 -3.64 15.30
N VAL A 278 -0.41 -4.57 14.47
CA VAL A 278 0.21 -5.82 14.95
C VAL A 278 1.73 -5.73 15.05
N LEU A 279 2.35 -4.65 14.55
CA LEU A 279 3.82 -4.55 14.46
C LEU A 279 4.50 -4.68 15.83
N ILE A 280 3.99 -3.97 16.84
CA ILE A 280 4.56 -4.00 18.20
C ILE A 280 4.45 -5.40 18.80
N GLU A 281 3.32 -6.07 18.63
CA GLU A 281 3.12 -7.44 19.12
C GLU A 281 4.06 -8.43 18.42
N ARG A 282 4.18 -8.34 17.10
CA ARG A 282 5.02 -9.22 16.28
C ARG A 282 6.51 -9.07 16.60
N VAL A 283 6.98 -7.83 16.72
CA VAL A 283 8.40 -7.54 17.04
C VAL A 283 8.69 -7.79 18.52
N GLY A 284 7.69 -7.65 19.39
CA GLY A 284 7.78 -7.91 20.82
C GLY A 284 8.36 -6.76 21.66
N VAL A 285 8.72 -5.65 21.02
CA VAL A 285 9.23 -4.43 21.67
C VAL A 285 8.69 -3.17 21.00
N GLN A 286 8.66 -2.06 21.74
CA GLN A 286 8.28 -0.76 21.20
C GLN A 286 9.33 -0.28 20.18
N PRO A 287 8.90 0.40 19.10
CA PRO A 287 9.81 1.05 18.17
C PRO A 287 10.50 2.22 18.85
N ASP A 288 11.78 2.42 18.54
CA ASP A 288 12.53 3.60 18.95
C ASP A 288 12.01 4.86 18.26
N HIS A 289 11.46 4.69 17.04
CA HIS A 289 10.90 5.79 16.26
C HIS A 289 9.59 5.37 15.58
N TRP A 290 8.56 6.22 15.68
CA TRP A 290 7.27 6.02 15.03
C TRP A 290 6.77 7.36 14.50
N GLU A 291 6.71 7.48 13.17
CA GLU A 291 6.30 8.70 12.50
C GLU A 291 5.24 8.41 11.46
N GLU A 292 4.25 9.28 11.39
CA GLU A 292 3.10 9.09 10.52
C GLU A 292 2.61 10.41 9.95
N ASN A 293 2.11 10.35 8.73
CA ASN A 293 1.30 11.39 8.14
C ASN A 293 -0.13 10.84 7.89
N ILE A 294 -0.87 11.48 7.00
CA ILE A 294 -2.28 11.14 6.73
C ILE A 294 -2.40 9.83 5.93
N THR A 295 -1.37 9.43 5.18
CA THR A 295 -1.43 8.27 4.26
C THR A 295 -0.36 7.23 4.56
N TRP A 296 0.80 7.63 5.06
CA TRP A 296 1.95 6.75 5.25
C TRP A 296 2.51 6.87 6.65
N GLY A 297 3.18 5.81 7.11
CA GLY A 297 3.94 5.81 8.33
C GLY A 297 5.25 5.03 8.21
N VAL A 298 6.11 5.27 9.17
CA VAL A 298 7.40 4.62 9.33
C VAL A 298 7.61 4.24 10.78
N ALA A 299 8.11 3.03 11.00
CA ALA A 299 8.51 2.53 12.30
C ALA A 299 9.94 2.00 12.22
N ARG A 300 10.76 2.32 13.24
CA ARG A 300 12.17 1.88 13.30
C ARG A 300 12.48 1.26 14.66
N TRP A 301 13.21 0.15 14.62
CA TRP A 301 13.77 -0.51 15.80
C TRP A 301 15.28 -0.66 15.62
N TYR A 302 16.06 -0.08 16.51
CA TYR A 302 17.51 -0.25 16.61
C TYR A 302 17.80 -1.47 17.49
N LEU A 303 17.62 -2.66 16.91
CA LEU A 303 17.86 -3.91 17.61
C LEU A 303 19.36 -4.16 17.75
N PRO A 304 19.80 -5.02 18.72
CA PRO A 304 21.22 -5.25 18.98
C PRO A 304 22.04 -5.67 17.76
N ASP A 305 21.41 -6.41 16.84
CA ASP A 305 22.11 -7.03 15.70
C ASP A 305 21.84 -6.33 14.36
N PHE A 306 20.81 -5.49 14.26
CA PHE A 306 20.42 -4.79 13.03
C PHE A 306 19.38 -3.70 13.30
N LEU A 307 19.25 -2.77 12.37
CA LEU A 307 18.14 -1.83 12.30
C LEU A 307 16.99 -2.45 11.47
N LEU A 308 15.82 -2.59 12.09
CA LEU A 308 14.58 -2.89 11.40
C LEU A 308 13.87 -1.59 11.03
N TRP A 309 13.60 -1.39 9.74
CA TRP A 309 12.85 -0.25 9.23
C TRP A 309 11.61 -0.75 8.51
N ILE A 310 10.43 -0.30 8.92
CA ILE A 310 9.16 -0.66 8.27
C ILE A 310 8.46 0.60 7.77
N ASN A 311 8.17 0.66 6.48
CA ASN A 311 7.24 1.64 5.91
C ASN A 311 5.87 0.99 5.76
N PHE A 312 4.80 1.71 6.07
CA PHE A 312 3.44 1.19 6.01
C PHE A 312 2.43 2.24 5.52
N ASP A 313 1.35 1.74 4.93
CA ASP A 313 0.20 2.51 4.46
C ASP A 313 -0.88 2.55 5.55
N ILE A 314 -1.41 3.74 5.80
CA ILE A 314 -2.47 4.02 6.79
C ILE A 314 -3.85 4.02 6.12
N LEU A 315 -3.92 3.99 4.78
CA LEU A 315 -5.19 3.92 4.04
C LEU A 315 -5.69 2.48 3.90
N ASP A 316 -4.84 1.56 3.46
CA ASP A 316 -5.12 0.13 3.34
C ASP A 316 -4.67 -0.67 4.57
N ASN A 317 -3.99 -0.02 5.52
CA ASN A 317 -3.47 -0.61 6.77
C ASN A 317 -2.56 -1.81 6.52
N ARG A 318 -1.41 -1.57 5.87
CA ARG A 318 -0.50 -2.65 5.48
C ARG A 318 0.95 -2.23 5.42
N ILE A 319 1.85 -3.19 5.57
CA ILE A 319 3.28 -2.97 5.36
C ILE A 319 3.57 -2.76 3.86
N GLU A 320 4.36 -1.74 3.54
CA GLU A 320 4.81 -1.43 2.18
C GLU A 320 6.23 -1.93 1.89
N SER A 321 7.14 -1.68 2.83
CA SER A 321 8.49 -2.20 2.74
C SER A 321 9.06 -2.52 4.11
N VAL A 322 9.98 -3.48 4.12
CA VAL A 322 10.74 -3.88 5.30
C VAL A 322 12.21 -3.87 4.93
N SER A 323 12.98 -3.03 5.60
CA SER A 323 14.42 -2.99 5.47
C SER A 323 15.11 -3.59 6.69
N ILE A 324 16.15 -4.36 6.44
CA ILE A 324 17.07 -4.89 7.46
C ILE A 324 18.45 -4.30 7.14
N LEU A 325 18.95 -3.48 8.05
CA LEU A 325 20.18 -2.71 7.85
C LEU A 325 21.21 -3.03 8.93
N ALA A 326 22.49 -3.05 8.57
CA ALA A 326 23.58 -3.25 9.51
C ALA A 326 23.59 -2.14 10.58
N THR A 327 23.88 -2.52 11.83
CA THR A 327 24.02 -1.58 12.95
C THR A 327 25.01 -0.47 12.60
N GLY A 328 24.68 0.77 12.92
CA GLY A 328 25.54 1.91 12.63
C GLY A 328 25.38 2.53 11.25
N TYR A 329 24.75 1.84 10.28
CA TYR A 329 24.71 2.33 8.88
C TYR A 329 23.86 3.60 8.73
N ARG A 330 22.73 3.66 9.45
CA ARG A 330 21.80 4.80 9.43
C ARG A 330 21.63 5.48 10.78
N ASP A 331 22.71 5.52 11.57
CA ASP A 331 22.71 6.23 12.86
C ASP A 331 22.48 7.74 12.70
N ASP A 332 22.65 8.28 11.49
CA ASP A 332 22.26 9.64 11.13
C ASP A 332 20.76 9.93 11.38
N LEU A 333 19.94 8.88 11.48
CA LEU A 333 18.50 8.97 11.73
C LEU A 333 18.11 8.81 13.22
N LEU A 334 19.08 8.66 14.13
CA LEU A 334 18.81 8.55 15.58
C LEU A 334 18.38 9.90 16.21
N GLY A 335 18.55 11.01 15.49
CA GLY A 335 18.22 12.36 15.97
C GLY A 335 17.29 13.15 15.05
N SER A 336 16.67 12.50 14.06
CA SER A 336 15.77 13.14 13.09
C SER A 336 14.33 13.12 13.55
#